data_AF-A0A7X1I401-F1
#
_entry.id   AF-A0A7X1I401-F1
#
_cell.length_a   1.000
_cell.length_b   1.000
_cell.length_c   1.000
_cell.angle_alpha   90.00
_cell.angle_beta   90.00
_cell.angle_gamma   90.00
#
_symmetry.space_group_name_H-M   'P 1'
#
loop_
_entity.id
_entity.type
_entity.pdbx_description
1 polymer ?
#
loop_
_entity_poly.entity_id
_entity_poly.type
_entity_poly.pdbx_seq_one_letter_code
_entity_poly.pdbx_strand_id
1 'polypeptide(L)'
;MRSLERHRDAGAYALGVLDAADAFRFEDHLGQCPRCTADVAGFGPTARQLLLYRRATPRSVHPVVRPGPRLLERLAREVARRRAGRRRMLYGLAAGVVLAVGGSAVAVVAGHGSGAVRVAATDAGTGVWAEVRVADARGG
;
A
#
# COMPACT_ATOMS: atom_id res chain seq x y z
N MET A 1 10.39 -25.05 11.45
CA MET A 1 9.60 -24.79 10.23
C MET A 1 8.30 -25.58 10.32
N ARG A 2 7.17 -24.91 10.09
CA ARG A 2 5.83 -25.44 10.40
C ARG A 2 5.45 -26.53 9.39
N SER A 3 4.77 -27.60 9.82
CA SER A 3 4.33 -28.72 8.95
C SER A 3 3.62 -28.27 7.66
N LEU A 4 2.89 -27.14 7.73
CA LEU A 4 2.18 -26.54 6.61
C LEU A 4 3.12 -26.04 5.48
N GLU A 5 4.32 -25.56 5.83
CA GLU A 5 5.31 -25.10 4.84
C GLU A 5 5.81 -26.31 4.04
N ARG A 6 6.15 -27.41 4.72
CA ARG A 6 6.60 -28.65 4.07
C ARG A 6 5.56 -29.26 3.13
N HIS A 7 4.27 -29.23 3.48
CA HIS A 7 3.21 -29.71 2.57
C HIS A 7 3.07 -28.84 1.31
N ARG A 8 3.37 -27.54 1.37
CA ARG A 8 3.32 -26.66 0.20
C ARG A 8 4.47 -26.94 -0.77
N ASP A 9 5.59 -27.47 -0.27
CA ASP A 9 6.76 -27.78 -1.09
C ASP A 9 6.56 -28.97 -2.04
N ALA A 10 5.51 -29.79 -1.85
CA ALA A 10 5.22 -30.95 -2.70
C ALA A 10 5.10 -30.61 -4.19
N GLY A 11 4.47 -29.48 -4.53
CA GLY A 11 4.35 -29.04 -5.92
C GLY A 11 5.68 -28.55 -6.49
N ALA A 12 6.46 -27.84 -5.68
CA ALA A 12 7.77 -27.34 -6.08
C ALA A 12 8.81 -28.48 -6.21
N TYR A 13 8.71 -29.50 -5.36
CA TYR A 13 9.48 -30.75 -5.46
C TYR A 13 9.13 -31.50 -6.75
N ALA A 14 7.84 -31.69 -7.04
CA ALA A 14 7.39 -32.37 -8.26
C ALA A 14 7.82 -31.65 -9.56
N LEU A 15 7.95 -30.32 -9.52
CA LEU A 15 8.45 -29.52 -10.64
C LEU A 15 9.99 -29.46 -10.71
N GLY A 16 10.70 -29.97 -9.71
CA GLY A 16 12.16 -29.94 -9.63
C GLY A 16 12.73 -28.52 -9.49
N VAL A 17 12.03 -27.64 -8.78
CA VAL A 17 12.46 -26.23 -8.57
C VAL A 17 12.99 -25.94 -7.17
N LEU A 18 12.93 -26.92 -6.26
CA LEU A 18 13.58 -26.84 -4.95
C LEU A 18 15.11 -26.84 -5.11
N ASP A 19 15.78 -26.12 -4.22
CA ASP A 19 17.22 -26.26 -4.08
C ASP A 19 17.58 -27.61 -3.43
N ALA A 20 18.86 -27.97 -3.47
CA ALA A 20 19.32 -29.26 -2.96
C ALA A 20 19.08 -29.45 -1.45
N ALA A 21 19.16 -28.37 -0.66
CA ALA A 21 19.00 -28.44 0.79
C ALA A 21 17.52 -28.57 1.19
N ASP A 22 16.63 -27.88 0.49
CA ASP A 22 15.19 -28.00 0.64
C ASP A 22 14.68 -29.36 0.14
N ALA A 23 15.20 -29.86 -0.99
CA ALA A 23 14.83 -31.17 -1.53
C ALA A 23 15.14 -32.29 -0.55
N PHE A 24 16.36 -32.32 0.02
CA PHE A 24 16.74 -33.32 1.01
C PHE A 24 15.84 -33.28 2.26
N ARG A 25 15.53 -32.08 2.76
CA ARG A 25 14.60 -31.90 3.90
C ARG A 25 13.18 -32.36 3.57
N PHE A 26 12.74 -32.21 2.33
CA PHE A 26 11.43 -32.67 1.88
C PHE A 26 11.38 -34.19 1.70
N GLU A 27 12.45 -34.82 1.21
CA GLU A 27 12.55 -36.28 1.06
C GLU A 27 12.44 -37.02 2.41
N ASP A 28 13.06 -36.49 3.48
CA ASP A 28 12.89 -37.02 4.84
C ASP A 28 11.41 -37.01 5.28
N HIS A 29 10.70 -35.92 5.00
CA HIS A 29 9.27 -35.81 5.28
C HIS A 29 8.42 -36.72 4.37
N LEU A 30 8.82 -36.87 3.10
CA LEU A 30 8.13 -37.69 2.11
C LEU A 30 8.06 -39.15 2.56
N GLY A 31 9.12 -39.66 3.19
CA GLY A 31 9.14 -41.02 3.77
C GLY A 31 8.15 -41.23 4.92
N GLN A 32 7.69 -40.15 5.56
CA GLN A 32 6.87 -40.19 6.78
C GLN A 32 5.42 -39.71 6.55
N CYS A 33 5.10 -39.16 5.38
CA CYS A 33 3.81 -38.53 5.10
C CYS A 33 3.11 -39.12 3.86
N PRO A 34 2.05 -39.94 4.03
CA PRO A 34 1.32 -40.55 2.91
C PRO A 34 0.55 -39.53 2.06
N ARG A 35 0.23 -38.36 2.63
CA ARG A 35 -0.41 -37.28 1.88
C ARG A 35 0.55 -36.67 0.86
N CYS A 36 1.79 -36.38 1.27
CA CYS A 36 2.80 -35.80 0.38
C CYS A 36 3.19 -36.78 -0.74
N THR A 37 3.25 -38.08 -0.47
CA THR A 37 3.49 -39.08 -1.52
C THR A 37 2.34 -39.14 -2.53
N ALA A 38 1.09 -39.08 -2.07
CA ALA A 38 -0.07 -38.99 -2.95
C ALA A 38 -0.08 -37.69 -3.77
N ASP A 39 0.21 -36.55 -3.15
CA ASP A 39 0.27 -35.24 -3.81
C ASP A 39 1.35 -35.22 -4.91
N VAL A 40 2.58 -35.65 -4.60
CA VAL A 40 3.69 -35.72 -5.56
C VAL A 40 3.39 -36.66 -6.73
N ALA A 41 2.80 -37.84 -6.45
CA ALA A 41 2.37 -38.76 -7.50
C ALA A 41 1.27 -38.14 -8.39
N GLY A 42 0.32 -37.42 -7.77
CA GLY A 42 -0.75 -36.71 -8.47
C GLY A 42 -0.25 -35.58 -9.36
N PHE A 43 0.85 -34.92 -9.01
CA PHE A 43 1.45 -33.85 -9.83
C PHE A 43 2.22 -34.34 -11.05
N GLY A 44 2.60 -35.62 -11.11
CA GLY A 44 3.43 -36.18 -12.18
C GLY A 44 2.97 -35.85 -13.61
N PRO A 45 1.68 -36.07 -13.98
CA PRO A 45 1.16 -35.74 -15.30
C PRO A 45 1.25 -34.25 -15.63
N THR A 46 0.88 -33.37 -14.70
CA THR A 46 0.91 -31.91 -14.89
C THR A 46 2.34 -31.39 -14.99
N ALA A 47 3.23 -31.85 -14.11
CA ALA A 47 4.65 -31.50 -14.15
C ALA A 47 5.29 -31.92 -15.48
N ARG A 48 4.98 -33.13 -15.97
CA ARG A 48 5.43 -33.59 -17.29
C ARG A 48 4.92 -32.68 -18.41
N GLN A 49 3.64 -32.32 -18.41
CA GLN A 49 3.08 -31.46 -19.44
C GLN A 49 3.72 -30.07 -19.45
N LEU A 50 3.97 -29.50 -18.27
CA LEU A 50 4.67 -28.22 -18.13
C LEU A 50 6.13 -28.31 -18.60
N LEU A 51 6.82 -29.42 -18.33
CA LEU A 51 8.17 -29.66 -18.85
C LEU A 51 8.19 -29.79 -20.38
N LEU A 52 7.18 -30.45 -20.96
CA LEU A 52 7.03 -30.54 -22.41
C LEU A 52 6.75 -29.17 -23.03
N TYR A 53 5.85 -28.39 -22.45
CA TYR A 53 5.57 -27.03 -22.88
C TYR A 53 6.83 -26.15 -22.83
N ARG A 54 7.60 -26.24 -21.74
CA ARG A 54 8.87 -25.53 -21.58
C ARG A 54 9.92 -25.93 -22.62
N ARG A 55 9.94 -27.20 -23.06
CA ARG A 55 10.86 -27.68 -24.11
C ARG A 55 10.41 -27.23 -25.50
N ALA A 56 9.10 -27.29 -25.77
CA ALA A 56 8.52 -26.92 -27.05
C ALA A 56 8.56 -25.40 -27.29
N THR A 57 8.53 -24.60 -26.22
CA THR A 57 8.59 -23.14 -26.30
C THR A 57 10.04 -22.69 -26.14
N PRO A 58 10.72 -22.17 -27.18
CA PRO A 58 12.10 -21.70 -27.04
C PRO A 58 12.18 -20.57 -26.01
N ARG A 59 13.27 -20.53 -25.23
CA ARG A 59 13.54 -19.53 -24.17
C ARG A 59 13.57 -18.07 -24.65
N SER A 60 13.49 -17.84 -25.96
CA SER A 60 13.33 -16.53 -26.59
C SER A 60 11.94 -15.94 -26.44
N VAL A 61 10.93 -16.74 -26.07
CA VAL A 61 9.66 -16.22 -25.57
C VAL A 61 9.87 -15.85 -24.10
N HIS A 62 9.88 -14.54 -23.81
CA HIS A 62 9.98 -14.07 -22.43
C HIS A 62 8.94 -14.81 -21.55
N PRO A 63 9.32 -15.29 -20.36
CA PRO A 63 8.41 -16.03 -19.47
C PRO A 63 7.21 -15.17 -19.04
N VAL A 64 7.36 -13.85 -19.15
CA VAL A 64 6.25 -12.91 -19.14
C VAL A 64 5.75 -12.82 -20.58
N VAL A 65 4.56 -13.37 -20.84
CA VAL A 65 3.78 -13.08 -22.05
C VAL A 65 3.89 -11.58 -22.31
N ARG A 66 4.62 -11.18 -23.37
CA ARG A 66 4.74 -9.76 -23.70
C ARG A 66 3.31 -9.28 -23.91
N PRO A 67 2.78 -8.41 -23.04
CA PRO A 67 1.37 -8.04 -23.15
C PRO A 67 1.19 -7.42 -24.52
N GLY A 68 0.09 -7.75 -25.21
CA GLY A 68 -0.18 -7.16 -26.52
C GLY A 68 -0.07 -5.63 -26.45
N PRO A 69 0.34 -4.95 -27.53
CA PRO A 69 0.67 -3.52 -27.51
C PRO A 69 -0.45 -2.67 -26.89
N ARG A 70 -1.71 -3.04 -27.13
CA ARG A 70 -2.89 -2.38 -26.53
C ARG A 70 -2.98 -2.49 -25.01
N LEU A 71 -2.59 -3.62 -24.42
CA LEU A 71 -2.60 -3.83 -22.97
C LEU A 71 -1.47 -3.03 -22.32
N LEU A 72 -0.29 -3.00 -22.94
CA LEU A 72 0.83 -2.15 -22.50
C LEU A 72 0.45 -0.67 -22.53
N GLU A 73 -0.14 -0.18 -23.61
CA GLU A 73 -0.61 1.21 -23.70
C GLU A 73 -1.69 1.54 -22.67
N ARG A 74 -2.60 0.59 -22.38
CA ARG A 74 -3.63 0.77 -21.36
C ARG A 74 -3.01 0.87 -19.96
N LEU A 75 -2.07 -0.02 -19.64
CA LEU A 75 -1.35 0.00 -18.36
C LEU A 75 -0.49 1.26 -18.21
N ALA A 76 0.24 1.66 -19.26
CA ALA A 76 1.04 2.88 -19.26
C ALA A 76 0.16 4.13 -19.05
N ARG A 77 -1.00 4.20 -19.72
CA ARG A 77 -1.98 5.27 -19.51
C ARG A 77 -2.53 5.27 -18.09
N GLU A 78 -2.83 4.11 -17.53
CA GLU A 78 -3.33 4.00 -16.16
C GLU A 78 -2.28 4.45 -15.13
N VAL A 79 -1.03 4.02 -15.28
CA VAL A 79 0.09 4.45 -14.43
C VAL A 79 0.32 5.96 -14.56
N ALA A 80 0.25 6.51 -15.77
CA ALA A 80 0.38 7.95 -16.00
C ALA A 80 -0.75 8.74 -15.30
N ARG A 81 -2.00 8.28 -15.40
CA ARG A 81 -3.16 8.90 -14.71
C ARG A 81 -3.01 8.86 -13.19
N ARG A 82 -2.63 7.70 -12.63
CA ARG A 82 -2.35 7.52 -11.20
C ARG A 82 -1.26 8.47 -10.72
N ARG A 83 -0.16 8.58 -11.48
CA ARG A 83 0.96 9.48 -11.14
C ARG A 83 0.56 10.95 -11.21
N ALA A 84 -0.23 11.34 -12.21
CA ALA A 84 -0.75 12.71 -12.32
C ALA A 84 -1.69 13.06 -11.15
N GLY A 85 -2.61 12.15 -10.79
CA GLY A 85 -3.50 12.32 -9.63
C GLY A 85 -2.73 12.47 -8.32
N ARG A 86 -1.74 11.60 -8.09
CA ARG A 86 -0.88 11.68 -6.90
C ARG A 86 -0.10 13.00 -6.83
N ARG A 87 0.43 13.49 -7.96
CA ARG A 87 1.10 14.80 -8.00
C ARG A 87 0.14 15.94 -7.66
N ARG A 88 -1.06 15.96 -8.23
CA ARG A 88 -2.08 16.98 -7.92
C ARG A 88 -2.47 16.96 -6.44
N MET A 89 -2.64 15.78 -5.85
CA MET A 89 -2.90 15.64 -4.42
C MET A 89 -1.75 16.20 -3.58
N LEU A 90 -0.49 15.87 -3.93
CA LEU A 90 0.69 16.40 -3.23
C LEU A 90 0.79 17.93 -3.35
N TYR A 91 0.52 18.49 -4.53
CA TYR A 91 0.48 19.95 -4.71
C TYR A 91 -0.66 20.59 -3.91
N GLY A 92 -1.84 19.97 -3.87
CA GLY A 92 -2.96 20.44 -3.04
C GLY A 92 -2.62 20.41 -1.55
N LEU A 93 -1.98 19.34 -1.07
CA LEU A 93 -1.48 19.25 0.30
C LEU A 93 -0.43 20.34 0.59
N ALA A 94 0.54 20.51 -0.31
CA ALA A 94 1.58 21.54 -0.17
C ALA A 94 0.99 22.96 -0.12
N ALA A 95 0.05 23.26 -1.04
CA ALA A 95 -0.66 24.54 -1.04
C ALA A 95 -1.46 24.74 0.25
N GLY A 96 -2.15 23.70 0.74
CA GLY A 96 -2.86 23.74 2.02
C GLY A 96 -1.94 24.04 3.20
N VAL A 97 -0.76 23.42 3.26
CA VAL A 97 0.25 23.71 4.30
C VAL A 97 0.75 25.15 4.21
N VAL A 98 1.06 25.64 3.00
CA VAL A 98 1.49 27.04 2.79
C VAL A 98 0.41 28.02 3.24
N LEU A 99 -0.87 27.77 2.92
CA LEU A 99 -1.98 28.60 3.36
C LEU A 99 -2.21 28.54 4.88
N ALA A 100 -2.03 27.38 5.51
CA ALA A 100 -2.15 27.26 6.97
C ALA A 100 -1.04 28.02 7.71
N VAL A 101 0.20 27.94 7.23
CA VAL A 101 1.36 28.65 7.81
C VAL A 101 1.32 30.15 7.48
N GLY A 102 0.99 30.52 6.25
CA GLY A 102 0.88 31.93 5.84
C GLY A 102 -0.36 32.62 6.40
N GLY A 103 -1.49 31.93 6.46
CA GLY A 103 -2.75 32.43 7.02
C GLY A 103 -2.69 32.63 8.52
N SER A 104 -1.97 31.76 9.24
CA SER A 104 -1.71 31.98 10.67
C SER A 104 -0.82 33.20 10.92
N ALA A 105 0.17 33.48 10.07
CA ALA A 105 0.96 34.71 10.18
C ALA A 105 0.14 35.99 9.94
N VAL A 106 -0.78 35.99 8.96
CA VAL A 106 -1.65 37.16 8.70
C VAL A 106 -2.70 37.35 9.80
N ALA A 107 -3.29 36.26 10.32
CA ALA A 107 -4.22 36.33 11.45
C ALA A 107 -3.52 36.82 12.73
N VAL A 108 -2.28 36.40 12.97
CA VAL A 108 -1.48 36.86 14.12
C VAL A 108 -1.10 38.33 13.94
N VAL A 109 -0.65 38.78 12.77
CA VAL A 109 -0.27 40.19 12.55
C VAL A 109 -1.49 41.14 12.55
N ALA A 110 -2.64 40.72 12.02
CA ALA A 110 -3.89 41.49 12.11
C ALA A 110 -4.45 41.55 13.55
N GLY A 111 -4.14 40.56 14.39
CA GLY A 111 -4.50 40.52 15.81
C GLY A 111 -3.62 41.38 16.73
N HIS A 112 -2.53 41.99 16.24
CA HIS A 112 -1.67 42.88 17.03
C HIS A 112 -2.08 44.37 16.94
N GLY A 113 -3.26 44.68 16.39
CA GLY A 113 -3.89 45.98 16.58
C GLY A 113 -4.35 46.13 18.03
N SER A 114 -3.65 46.97 18.80
CA SER A 114 -3.98 47.32 20.19
C SER A 114 -5.40 47.90 20.32
N GLY A 115 -6.38 47.04 20.56
CA GLY A 115 -7.78 47.41 20.77
C GLY A 115 -8.42 46.40 21.72
N ALA A 116 -9.10 46.89 22.76
CA ALA A 116 -9.65 46.14 23.87
C ALA A 116 -10.22 44.75 23.49
N VAL A 117 -9.76 43.72 24.19
CA VAL A 117 -10.23 42.33 24.00
C VAL A 117 -11.68 42.24 24.45
N ARG A 118 -12.57 41.98 23.49
CA ARG A 118 -14.00 41.76 23.72
C ARG A 118 -14.30 40.29 23.43
N VAL A 119 -14.67 39.54 24.46
CA VAL A 119 -15.10 38.14 24.33
C VAL A 119 -16.59 38.10 24.62
N ALA A 120 -17.37 37.65 23.64
CA ALA A 120 -18.79 37.37 23.79
C ALA A 120 -19.00 35.87 23.64
N ALA A 121 -19.70 35.27 24.59
CA ALA A 121 -20.14 33.88 24.51
C ALA A 121 -21.66 33.85 24.68
N THR A 122 -22.32 33.13 23.78
CA THR A 122 -23.77 32.92 23.81
C THR A 122 -24.01 31.43 23.94
N ASP A 123 -24.77 31.03 24.96
CA ASP A 123 -25.17 29.65 25.15
C ASP A 123 -26.32 29.30 24.18
N ALA A 124 -26.06 28.37 23.26
CA ALA A 124 -26.99 28.03 22.18
C ALA A 124 -28.26 27.31 22.66
N GLY A 125 -28.27 26.77 23.88
CA GLY A 125 -29.42 26.05 24.45
C GLY A 125 -30.37 26.95 25.22
N THR A 126 -29.85 27.95 25.91
CA THR A 126 -30.63 28.82 26.83
C THR A 126 -30.83 30.24 26.31
N GLY A 127 -30.08 30.65 25.28
CA GLY A 127 -30.16 32.01 24.71
C GLY A 127 -29.57 33.10 25.60
N VAL A 128 -28.98 32.73 26.74
CA VAL A 128 -28.29 33.65 27.63
C VAL A 128 -26.96 34.06 27.00
N TRP A 129 -26.69 35.35 26.99
CA TRP A 129 -25.41 35.90 26.57
C TRP A 129 -24.80 36.76 27.68
N ALA A 130 -23.49 36.73 27.77
CA ALA A 130 -22.71 37.62 28.61
C ALA A 130 -21.59 38.25 27.77
N GLU A 131 -21.37 39.54 27.95
CA GLU A 131 -20.24 40.27 27.38
C GLU A 131 -19.37 40.79 28.50
N VAL A 132 -18.09 40.44 28.48
CA VAL A 132 -17.10 40.97 29.42
C VAL A 132 -16.15 41.86 28.64
N ARG A 133 -16.08 43.14 29.04
CA ARG A 133 -15.11 44.11 28.54
C ARG A 133 -14.10 44.39 29.63
N VAL A 134 -12.84 44.05 29.37
CA VAL A 134 -11.75 44.45 30.25
C VAL A 134 -11.12 45.69 29.65
N ALA A 135 -11.31 46.84 30.31
CA ALA A 135 -10.58 48.06 30.03
C ALA A 135 -9.43 48.16 31.03
N ASP A 136 -8.19 48.10 30.54
CA ASP A 136 -7.00 48.27 31.37
C ASP A 136 -6.83 49.76 31.68
N ALA A 137 -7.36 50.20 32.82
CA ALA A 137 -7.17 51.56 33.31
C ALA A 137 -5.81 51.65 34.01
N ARG A 138 -4.76 52.00 33.28
CA ARG A 138 -3.51 52.47 33.89
C ARG A 138 -3.75 53.87 34.48
N GLY A 139 -4.06 53.91 35.78
CA GLY A 139 -3.99 55.13 36.59
C GLY A 139 -2.53 55.55 36.78
N GLY A 140 -2.28 56.86 36.68
CA GLY A 140 -0.98 57.50 36.89
C GLY A 140 -0.63 57.73 38.35
#